data_AF-A0A1Q6QFG6-F1
#
_entry.id   AF-A0A1Q6QFG6-F1
#
_cell.length_a   1.000
_cell.length_b   1.000
_cell.length_c   1.000
_cell.angle_alpha   90.00
_cell.angle_beta   90.00
_cell.angle_gamma   90.00
#
_symmetry.space_group_name_H-M   'P 1'
#
loop_
_entity.id
_entity.type
_entity.pdbx_description
1 polymer ?
#
loop_
_entity_poly.entity_id
_entity_poly.type
_entity_poly.pdbx_seq_one_letter_code
_entity_poly.pdbx_strand_id
1 'polypeptide(L)'
;MQFVKFGVVGVTNTVISYTLNVLVLFACAKLHIFERYDYILGNTIAFLLSVLWSFYWNSRYVFGLEEGEKRSPWKALLKTYISYGFTGIILSNILSYVWIRVFGISKYLAPLINLVVSIPVNFLMNKLWAFKGEKTEA
;
A
#
# COMPACT_ATOMS: atom_id res chain seq x y z
N MET A 1 15.33 -10.16 -7.64
CA MET A 1 14.59 -10.62 -6.43
C MET A 1 13.77 -9.53 -5.71
N GLN A 2 13.88 -8.24 -6.05
CA GLN A 2 13.13 -7.17 -5.36
C GLN A 2 11.60 -7.28 -5.51
N PHE A 3 11.11 -7.75 -6.67
CA PHE A 3 9.67 -7.95 -6.90
C PHE A 3 9.05 -8.99 -5.96
N VAL A 4 9.75 -10.13 -5.72
CA VAL A 4 9.29 -11.16 -4.78
C VAL A 4 9.25 -10.61 -3.35
N LYS A 5 10.30 -9.88 -2.94
CA LYS A 5 10.31 -9.23 -1.63
C LYS A 5 9.17 -8.21 -1.48
N PHE A 6 8.88 -7.43 -2.54
CA PHE A 6 7.74 -6.51 -2.55
C PHE A 6 6.39 -7.25 -2.42
N GLY A 7 6.23 -8.37 -3.13
CA GLY A 7 5.06 -9.23 -3.00
C GLY A 7 4.89 -9.76 -1.57
N VAL A 8 5.97 -10.23 -0.93
CA VAL A 8 5.98 -10.68 0.47
C VAL A 8 5.64 -9.54 1.43
N VAL A 9 6.18 -8.33 1.20
CA VAL A 9 5.83 -7.14 1.99
C VAL A 9 4.37 -6.76 1.78
N GLY A 10 3.83 -6.91 0.57
CA GLY A 10 2.42 -6.69 0.28
C GLY A 10 1.50 -7.67 1.03
N VAL A 11 1.84 -8.97 1.01
CA VAL A 11 1.08 -10.00 1.74
C VAL A 11 1.13 -9.76 3.26
N THR A 12 2.32 -9.50 3.80
CA THR A 12 2.47 -9.19 5.24
C THR A 12 1.77 -7.89 5.62
N ASN A 13 1.76 -6.90 4.73
CA ASN A 13 0.98 -5.69 4.91
C ASN A 13 -0.51 -6.02 5.04
N THR A 14 -1.09 -6.80 4.13
CA THR A 14 -2.51 -7.20 4.20
C THR A 14 -2.85 -7.94 5.50
N VAL A 15 -1.99 -8.88 5.92
CA VAL A 15 -2.18 -9.61 7.19
C VAL A 15 -2.16 -8.64 8.37
N ILE A 16 -1.24 -7.68 8.39
CA ILE A 16 -1.14 -6.69 9.47
C ILE A 16 -2.26 -5.67 9.42
N SER A 17 -2.71 -5.21 8.24
CA SER A 17 -3.89 -4.35 8.13
C SER A 17 -5.10 -5.03 8.76
N TYR A 18 -5.30 -6.31 8.46
CA TYR A 18 -6.40 -7.09 8.98
C TYR A 18 -6.28 -7.30 10.50
N THR A 19 -5.11 -7.70 10.98
CA THR A 19 -4.85 -7.88 12.43
C THR A 19 -5.04 -6.57 13.20
N LEU A 20 -4.51 -5.44 12.69
CA LEU A 20 -4.70 -4.13 13.31
C LEU A 20 -6.18 -3.72 13.31
N ASN A 21 -6.90 -3.98 12.23
CA ASN A 21 -8.32 -3.72 12.16
C ASN A 21 -9.09 -4.48 13.26
N VAL A 22 -8.85 -5.78 13.39
CA VAL A 22 -9.47 -6.64 14.40
C VAL A 22 -9.07 -6.22 15.82
N LEU A 23 -7.79 -5.88 16.05
CA LEU A 23 -7.32 -5.41 17.35
C LEU A 23 -7.97 -4.08 17.76
N VAL A 24 -8.14 -3.15 16.83
CA VAL A 24 -8.81 -1.88 17.13
C VAL A 24 -10.30 -2.08 17.39
N LEU A 25 -10.98 -2.93 16.60
CA LEU A 25 -12.38 -3.30 16.86
C LEU A 25 -12.54 -3.95 18.25
N PHE A 26 -11.63 -4.84 18.63
CA PHE A 26 -11.64 -5.50 19.93
C PHE A 26 -11.36 -4.52 21.08
N ALA A 27 -10.42 -3.59 20.89
CA ALA A 27 -10.11 -2.55 21.87
C ALA A 27 -11.28 -1.57 22.08
N CYS A 28 -11.93 -1.12 20.99
CA CYS A 28 -13.13 -0.29 21.05
C CYS A 28 -14.28 -1.00 21.76
N ALA A 29 -14.53 -2.28 21.42
CA ALA A 29 -15.56 -3.10 22.07
C ALA A 29 -15.31 -3.25 23.58
N LYS A 30 -14.05 -3.33 24.02
CA LYS A 30 -13.67 -3.41 25.44
C LYS A 30 -13.79 -2.09 26.20
N LEU A 31 -13.70 -0.95 25.52
CA LEU A 31 -13.63 0.37 26.15
C LEU A 31 -14.99 1.07 26.27
N HIS A 32 -16.08 0.53 25.67
CA HIS A 32 -17.43 1.16 25.67
C HIS A 32 -17.43 2.60 25.11
N ILE A 33 -16.45 2.97 24.30
CA ILE A 33 -16.32 4.30 23.72
C ILE A 33 -17.07 4.30 22.38
N PHE A 34 -18.15 5.08 22.25
CA PHE A 34 -18.74 5.55 20.97
C PHE A 34 -19.10 4.51 19.89
N GLU A 35 -20.16 3.73 20.13
CA GLU A 35 -20.80 2.73 19.23
C GLU A 35 -21.06 3.15 17.76
N ARG A 36 -20.92 4.44 17.40
CA ARG A 36 -21.29 4.98 16.07
C ARG A 36 -20.11 5.41 15.18
N TYR A 37 -18.90 5.60 15.72
CA TYR A 37 -17.73 6.08 14.96
C TYR A 37 -16.47 5.20 15.09
N ASP A 38 -16.49 4.16 15.93
CA ASP A 38 -15.35 3.27 16.19
C ASP A 38 -14.77 2.60 14.94
N TYR A 39 -15.63 2.17 14.03
CA TYR A 39 -15.21 1.47 12.82
C TYR A 39 -14.47 2.38 11.84
N ILE A 40 -14.78 3.69 11.82
CA ILE A 40 -14.13 4.66 10.93
C ILE A 40 -12.74 5.00 11.47
N LEU A 41 -12.64 5.28 12.77
CA LEU A 41 -11.36 5.54 13.43
C LEU A 41 -10.45 4.31 13.36
N GLY A 42 -10.99 3.12 13.63
CA GLY A 42 -10.23 1.87 13.54
C GLY A 42 -9.76 1.53 12.14
N ASN A 43 -10.63 1.68 11.13
CA ASN A 43 -10.20 1.50 9.73
C ASN A 43 -9.15 2.53 9.31
N THR A 44 -9.30 3.79 9.74
CA THR A 44 -8.35 4.86 9.37
C THR A 44 -6.99 4.64 10.00
N ILE A 45 -6.93 4.31 11.30
CA ILE A 45 -5.68 4.03 12.01
C ILE A 45 -5.04 2.75 11.49
N ALA A 46 -5.83 1.69 11.27
CA ALA A 46 -5.33 0.44 10.69
C ALA A 46 -4.75 0.66 9.29
N PHE A 47 -5.40 1.49 8.47
CA PHE A 47 -4.90 1.87 7.15
C PHE A 47 -3.59 2.68 7.26
N LEU A 48 -3.53 3.69 8.12
CA LEU A 48 -2.33 4.51 8.34
C LEU A 48 -1.13 3.66 8.80
N LEU A 49 -1.34 2.85 9.84
CA LEU A 49 -0.29 1.98 10.40
C LEU A 49 0.13 0.89 9.41
N SER A 50 -0.81 0.35 8.64
CA SER A 50 -0.51 -0.57 7.54
C SER A 50 0.40 0.08 6.50
N VAL A 51 0.06 1.28 6.01
CA VAL A 51 0.90 1.95 5.02
C VAL A 51 2.30 2.26 5.60
N LEU A 52 2.38 2.64 6.88
CA LEU A 52 3.66 2.81 7.57
C LEU A 52 4.47 1.52 7.65
N TRP A 53 3.83 0.39 7.96
CA TRP A 53 4.47 -0.91 8.00
C TRP A 53 5.00 -1.33 6.62
N SER A 54 4.16 -1.22 5.60
CA SER A 54 4.53 -1.47 4.21
C SER A 54 5.70 -0.58 3.79
N PHE A 55 5.69 0.69 4.18
CA PHE A 55 6.79 1.61 3.90
C PHE A 55 8.10 1.20 4.59
N TYR A 56 8.03 0.87 5.89
CA TYR A 56 9.20 0.48 6.68
C TYR A 56 9.91 -0.74 6.09
N TRP A 57 9.15 -1.79 5.77
CA TRP A 57 9.70 -3.01 5.18
C TRP A 57 10.12 -2.84 3.72
N ASN A 58 9.37 -2.06 2.93
CA ASN A 58 9.79 -1.75 1.57
C ASN A 58 11.10 -0.94 1.57
N SER A 59 11.26 0.01 2.49
CA SER A 59 12.50 0.81 2.58
C SER A 59 13.68 0.03 3.11
N ARG A 60 13.50 -0.88 4.07
CA ARG A 60 14.62 -1.57 4.71
C ARG A 60 14.98 -2.88 4.01
N TYR A 61 13.99 -3.59 3.46
CA TYR A 61 14.15 -4.97 3.01
C TYR A 61 14.09 -5.13 1.48
N VAL A 62 13.30 -4.30 0.80
CA VAL A 62 13.11 -4.35 -0.67
C VAL A 62 14.04 -3.39 -1.38
N PHE A 63 14.13 -2.16 -0.89
CA PHE A 63 14.89 -1.05 -1.47
C PHE A 63 15.95 -0.53 -0.48
N GLY A 64 16.84 -1.42 -0.05
CA GLY A 64 18.00 -1.03 0.74
C GLY A 64 18.80 0.05 0.01
N LEU A 65 19.23 1.08 0.75
CA LEU A 65 20.07 2.15 0.23
C LEU A 65 21.44 1.58 -0.13
N GLU A 66 21.94 1.87 -1.32
CA GLU A 66 23.32 1.56 -1.69
C GLU A 66 24.28 2.49 -0.91
N GLU A 67 25.50 2.03 -0.62
CA GLU A 67 26.49 2.83 0.12
C GLU A 67 26.72 4.17 -0.61
N GLY A 68 26.38 5.29 0.05
CA GLY A 68 26.48 6.64 -0.50
C GLY A 68 25.15 7.31 -0.89
N GLU A 69 24.03 6.58 -0.94
CA GLU A 69 22.71 7.19 -1.21
C GLU A 69 22.06 7.74 0.07
N LYS A 70 21.78 9.05 0.08
CA LYS A 70 20.95 9.69 1.12
C LYS A 70 19.52 9.81 0.64
N ARG A 71 18.59 9.08 1.27
CA ARG A 71 17.15 9.26 1.05
C ARG A 71 16.47 9.77 2.32
N SER A 72 15.70 10.84 2.18
CA SER A 72 14.86 11.32 3.28
C SER A 72 13.69 10.35 3.51
N PRO A 73 13.60 9.69 4.67
CA PRO A 73 12.54 8.72 4.96
C PRO A 73 11.15 9.36 4.94
N TRP A 74 11.05 10.65 5.22
CA TRP A 74 9.79 11.39 5.17
C TRP A 74 9.29 11.63 3.73
N LYS A 75 10.16 12.10 2.82
CA LYS A 75 9.81 12.29 1.40
C LYS A 75 9.41 10.96 0.75
N ALA A 76 10.15 9.91 1.11
CA ALA A 76 9.93 8.54 0.72
C ALA A 76 8.54 8.02 1.13
N LEU A 77 8.16 8.26 2.38
CA LEU A 77 6.86 7.88 2.94
C LEU A 77 5.72 8.63 2.24
N LEU A 78 5.85 9.94 2.06
CA LEU A 78 4.83 10.74 1.39
C LEU A 78 4.62 10.29 -0.07
N LYS A 79 5.70 10.06 -0.83
CA LYS A 79 5.62 9.53 -2.19
C LYS A 79 4.98 8.14 -2.22
N THR A 80 5.27 7.29 -1.24
CA THR A 80 4.66 5.96 -1.12
C THR A 80 3.16 6.08 -0.88
N TYR A 81 2.73 7.00 0.00
CA TYR A 81 1.34 7.31 0.26
C TYR A 81 0.59 7.80 -0.99
N ILE A 82 1.19 8.75 -1.71
CA ILE A 82 0.65 9.27 -2.97
C ILE A 82 0.59 8.15 -4.02
N SER A 83 1.62 7.30 -4.06
CA SER A 83 1.69 6.17 -4.97
C SER A 83 0.54 5.21 -4.74
N TYR A 84 0.36 4.71 -3.52
CA TYR A 84 -0.73 3.79 -3.15
C TYR A 84 -2.12 4.43 -3.31
N GLY A 85 -2.27 5.72 -3.00
CA GLY A 85 -3.52 6.44 -3.23
C GLY A 85 -3.85 6.58 -4.71
N PHE A 86 -2.85 6.95 -5.53
CA PHE A 86 -3.01 7.13 -6.97
C PHE A 86 -3.34 5.82 -7.68
N THR A 87 -2.61 4.74 -7.41
CA THR A 87 -2.92 3.42 -8.00
C THR A 87 -4.21 2.84 -7.46
N GLY A 88 -4.45 2.96 -6.15
CA GLY A 88 -5.65 2.45 -5.51
C GLY A 88 -6.93 3.12 -6.02
N ILE A 89 -6.88 4.42 -6.30
CA ILE A 89 -8.05 5.18 -6.75
C ILE A 89 -8.06 5.31 -8.27
N ILE A 90 -7.06 5.95 -8.87
CA ILE A 90 -7.08 6.31 -10.29
C ILE A 90 -6.86 5.09 -11.16
N LEU A 91 -5.77 4.34 -10.94
CA LEU A 91 -5.46 3.18 -11.78
C LEU A 91 -6.53 2.08 -11.65
N SER A 92 -6.94 1.75 -10.43
CA SER A 92 -7.98 0.76 -10.17
C SER A 92 -9.31 1.11 -10.84
N ASN A 93 -9.72 2.38 -10.84
CA ASN A 93 -10.95 2.81 -11.52
C ASN A 93 -10.82 2.74 -13.05
N ILE A 94 -9.70 3.20 -13.61
CA ILE A 94 -9.45 3.13 -15.06
C ILE A 94 -9.46 1.66 -15.53
N LEU A 95 -8.73 0.78 -14.84
CA LEU A 95 -8.70 -0.64 -15.20
C LEU A 95 -10.08 -1.27 -15.01
N SER A 96 -10.79 -1.00 -13.90
CA SER A 96 -12.15 -1.51 -13.71
C SER A 96 -13.07 -1.10 -14.85
N TYR A 97 -12.98 0.16 -15.30
CA TYR A 97 -13.74 0.64 -16.44
C TYR A 97 -13.38 -0.12 -17.72
N VAL A 98 -12.08 -0.31 -17.99
CA VAL A 98 -11.62 -1.09 -19.16
C VAL A 98 -12.12 -2.54 -19.11
N TRP A 99 -11.94 -3.24 -17.99
CA TRP A 99 -12.37 -4.64 -17.86
C TRP A 99 -13.88 -4.80 -18.01
N ILE A 100 -14.66 -3.93 -17.36
CA ILE A 100 -16.12 -4.07 -17.31
C ILE A 100 -16.76 -3.54 -18.60
N ARG A 101 -16.35 -2.36 -19.09
CA ARG A 101 -16.97 -1.72 -20.26
C ARG A 101 -16.38 -2.12 -21.61
N VAL A 102 -15.07 -2.38 -21.70
CA VAL A 102 -14.41 -2.72 -22.97
C VAL A 102 -14.40 -4.24 -23.19
N PHE A 103 -14.06 -5.01 -22.16
CA PHE A 103 -13.96 -6.47 -22.26
C PHE A 103 -15.20 -7.23 -21.76
N GLY A 104 -16.19 -6.54 -21.18
CA GLY A 104 -17.42 -7.17 -20.68
C GLY A 104 -17.20 -8.11 -19.49
N ILE A 105 -16.08 -7.96 -18.77
CA ILE A 105 -15.74 -8.82 -17.64
C ILE A 105 -16.67 -8.52 -16.46
N SER A 106 -17.12 -9.58 -15.80
CA SER A 106 -17.97 -9.48 -14.62
C SER A 106 -17.35 -8.58 -13.54
N LYS A 107 -18.19 -7.74 -12.94
CA LYS A 107 -17.84 -6.86 -11.80
C LYS A 107 -17.22 -7.58 -10.60
N TYR A 108 -17.40 -8.90 -10.51
CA TYR A 108 -16.79 -9.74 -9.48
C TYR A 108 -15.37 -10.19 -9.82
N LEU A 109 -15.02 -10.32 -11.11
CA LEU A 109 -13.69 -10.70 -11.59
C LEU A 109 -12.78 -9.48 -11.81
N ALA A 110 -13.35 -8.32 -12.11
CA ALA A 110 -12.59 -7.08 -12.33
C ALA A 110 -11.64 -6.72 -11.15
N PRO A 111 -12.04 -6.84 -9.86
CA PRO A 111 -11.13 -6.58 -8.73
C PRO A 111 -9.96 -7.57 -8.64
N LEU A 112 -10.17 -8.84 -9.01
CA LEU A 112 -9.10 -9.85 -9.02
C LEU A 112 -8.05 -9.53 -10.09
N ILE A 113 -8.48 -9.19 -11.30
CA ILE A 113 -7.58 -8.79 -12.39
C ILE A 113 -6.87 -7.49 -12.04
N ASN A 114 -7.59 -6.55 -11.42
CA ASN A 114 -6.99 -5.33 -10.89
C ASN A 114 -5.87 -5.60 -9.91
N LEU A 115 -6.02 -6.60 -9.04
CA LEU A 115 -5.00 -6.94 -8.06
C LEU A 115 -3.74 -7.48 -8.75
N VAL A 116 -3.91 -8.36 -9.75
CA VAL A 116 -2.81 -8.92 -10.55
C VAL A 116 -2.03 -7.85 -11.30
N VAL A 117 -2.69 -6.83 -11.85
CA VAL A 117 -2.03 -5.73 -12.59
C VAL A 117 -1.53 -4.61 -11.65
N SER A 118 -2.27 -4.31 -10.59
CA SER A 118 -1.91 -3.24 -9.66
C SER A 118 -0.68 -3.58 -8.83
N ILE A 119 -0.44 -4.86 -8.49
CA ILE A 119 0.78 -5.28 -7.77
C ILE A 119 2.07 -4.89 -8.53
N PRO A 120 2.29 -5.29 -9.80
CA PRO A 120 3.49 -4.93 -10.54
C PRO A 120 3.56 -3.44 -10.85
N VAL A 121 2.44 -2.77 -11.14
CA VAL A 121 2.45 -1.31 -11.34
C VAL A 121 2.82 -0.58 -10.04
N ASN A 122 2.26 -1.00 -8.90
CA ASN A 122 2.65 -0.48 -7.58
C ASN A 122 4.12 -0.71 -7.29
N PHE A 123 4.65 -1.88 -7.64
CA PHE A 123 6.07 -2.16 -7.48
C PHE A 123 6.92 -1.19 -8.32
N LEU A 124 6.58 -0.99 -9.60
CA LEU A 124 7.31 -0.09 -10.48
C LEU A 124 7.23 1.36 -10.02
N MET A 125 6.04 1.86 -9.67
CA MET A 125 5.87 3.21 -9.14
C MET A 125 6.64 3.42 -7.84
N ASN A 126 6.56 2.46 -6.90
CA ASN A 126 7.35 2.55 -5.68
C ASN A 126 8.86 2.53 -6.02
N LYS A 127 9.33 1.58 -6.82
CA LYS A 127 10.75 1.47 -7.19
C LYS A 127 11.28 2.72 -7.90
N LEU A 128 10.59 3.19 -8.93
CA LEU A 128 11.07 4.23 -9.85
C LEU A 128 10.81 5.66 -9.35
N TRP A 129 9.84 5.84 -8.45
CA TRP A 129 9.44 7.17 -7.99
C TRP A 129 9.56 7.34 -6.48
N ALA A 130 8.94 6.45 -5.70
CA ALA A 130 9.01 6.57 -4.25
C ALA A 130 10.43 6.31 -3.73
N PHE A 131 11.07 5.24 -4.21
CA PHE A 131 12.36 4.68 -3.78
C PHE A 131 13.55 5.03 -4.67
N LYS A 132 13.38 5.94 -5.64
CA LYS A 132 14.51 6.49 -6.40
C LYS A 132 15.40 7.32 -5.47
N GLY A 133 16.62 6.87 -5.24
CA GLY A 133 17.68 7.66 -4.62
C GLY A 133 18.10 8.78 -5.55
N GLU A 134 18.33 9.97 -5.01
CA GLU A 134 19.07 11.00 -5.71
C GLU A 134 20.55 10.62 -5.59
N LYS A 135 21.15 10.16 -6.69
CA LYS A 135 22.60 9.97 -6.75
C LYS A 135 23.23 11.32 -6.47
N THR A 136 23.98 11.42 -5.38
CA THR A 136 24.87 12.57 -5.19
C THR A 136 25.99 12.37 -6.20
N GLU A 137 25.91 13.07 -7.33
CA GLU A 137 27.06 13.24 -8.21
C GLU A 137 28.13 13.96 -7.36
N ALA A 138 29.19 13.21 -7.03
CA ALA A 138 30.35 13.70 -6.31
C ALA A 138 31.34 14.32 -7.29
#